data_AF-A0AAQ2EQ61-F1
#
_entry.id   AF-A0AAQ2EQ61-F1
#
_cell.length_a   1.000
_cell.length_b   1.000
_cell.length_c   1.000
_cell.angle_alpha   90.00
_cell.angle_beta   90.00
_cell.angle_gamma   90.00
#
_symmetry.space_group_name_H-M   'P 1'
#
loop_
_entity.id
_entity.type
_entity.pdbx_description
1 polymer ?
#
loop_
_entity_poly.entity_id
_entity_poly.type
_entity_poly.pdbx_seq_one_letter_code
_entity_poly.pdbx_strand_id
1 'polypeptide(L)' 'EILDDMHIASNKVKGIVEDLKSFAVKGEASHEKTEQLDLNLLTNRSIRLVTNQIKNSTNHLEVNLANSLPAFKG' A
#
# COMPACT_ATOMS: atom_id res chain seq x y z
N GLU A 1 -10.32 -0.07 -28.35
CA GLU A 1 -9.07 -0.85 -28.20
C GLU A 1 -7.88 0.08 -28.03
N ILE A 2 -7.33 0.71 -29.09
CA ILE A 2 -6.11 1.55 -28.99
C ILE A 2 -6.20 2.69 -27.95
N LEU A 3 -7.33 3.42 -27.89
CA LEU A 3 -7.52 4.50 -26.92
C LEU A 3 -7.53 4.01 -25.47
N ASP A 4 -8.04 2.80 -25.23
CA ASP A 4 -8.08 2.18 -23.90
C ASP A 4 -6.68 1.71 -23.49
N ASP A 5 -5.96 1.08 -24.42
CA ASP A 5 -4.56 0.67 -24.21
C ASP A 5 -3.65 1.89 -23.94
N MET A 6 -3.83 2.98 -24.69
CA MET A 6 -3.11 4.24 -24.44
C MET A 6 -3.47 4.85 -23.08
N HIS A 7 -4.73 4.73 -22.65
CA HIS A 7 -5.17 5.20 -21.34
C HIS A 7 -4.53 4.38 -20.20
N ILE A 8 -4.53 3.06 -20.31
CA ILE A 8 -3.90 2.13 -19.37
C ILE A 8 -2.39 2.39 -19.28
N ALA A 9 -1.72 2.53 -20.43
CA ALA A 9 -0.28 2.80 -20.49
C ALA A 9 0.08 4.15 -19.86
N SER A 10 -0.70 5.20 -20.15
CA SER A 10 -0.49 6.54 -19.58
C SER A 10 -0.65 6.55 -18.05
N ASN A 11 -1.63 5.83 -17.52
CA ASN A 11 -1.82 5.70 -16.07
C ASN A 11 -0.65 4.96 -15.39
N LYS A 12 -0.06 3.94 -16.03
CA LYS A 12 1.14 3.27 -15.52
C LYS A 12 2.35 4.21 -15.47
N VAL A 13 2.60 4.97 -16.54
CA VAL A 13 3.68 5.96 -16.58
C VAL A 13 3.50 7.01 -15.49
N LYS A 14 2.27 7.52 -15.33
CA LYS A 14 1.93 8.46 -14.26
C LYS A 14 2.27 7.90 -12.87
N GLY A 15 1.88 6.65 -12.58
CA GLY A 15 2.19 6.00 -11.30
C GLY A 15 3.70 5.91 -11.03
N ILE A 16 4.50 5.52 -12.03
CA ILE A 16 5.98 5.46 -11.91
C ILE A 16 6.56 6.84 -11.57
N VAL A 17 6.09 7.90 -12.22
CA VAL A 17 6.56 9.27 -11.97
C VAL A 17 6.16 9.76 -10.58
N GLU A 18 4.94 9.45 -10.13
CA GLU A 18 4.46 9.76 -8.78
C GLU A 18 5.30 9.05 -7.71
N ASP A 19 5.67 7.79 -7.94
CA ASP A 19 6.54 7.01 -7.05
C ASP A 19 7.96 7.62 -6.98
N LEU A 20 8.56 7.97 -8.12
CA LEU A 20 9.87 8.62 -8.18
C LEU A 20 9.87 9.97 -7.46
N LYS A 21 8.81 10.77 -7.66
CA LYS A 21 8.62 12.05 -6.96
C LYS A 21 8.49 11.84 -5.45
N SER A 22 7.67 10.87 -5.02
CA SER A 22 7.51 10.52 -3.60
C SER A 22 8.83 10.07 -2.97
N PHE A 23 9.65 9.32 -3.72
CA PHE A 23 10.96 8.87 -3.28
C PHE A 23 11.94 10.03 -3.09
N ALA A 24 12.03 10.94 -4.07
CA ALA A 24 12.92 12.11 -3.99
C ALA A 24 12.56 13.03 -2.81
N VAL A 25 11.27 13.26 -2.55
CA VAL A 25 10.79 14.11 -1.44
C VAL A 25 11.16 13.53 -0.06
N LYS A 26 11.25 12.21 0.08
CA LYS A 26 11.64 11.54 1.35
C LYS A 26 13.12 11.72 1.70
N GLY A 27 13.97 12.09 0.75
CA GLY A 27 15.41 12.30 0.97
C GLY A 27 15.76 13.60 1.70
N GLU A 28 14.91 14.64 1.58
CA GLU A 28 15.21 15.99 2.09
C GLU A 28 14.43 16.34 3.37
N ALA A 29 13.31 15.67 3.63
CA ALA A 29 12.51 15.85 4.85
C ALA A 29 12.47 14.54 5.65
N SER A 30 13.51 14.31 6.46
CA SER A 30 13.47 13.28 7.51
C SER A 30 12.49 13.72 8.60
N HIS A 31 11.19 13.57 8.36
CA HIS A 31 10.22 13.62 9.44
C HIS A 31 10.48 12.40 10.32
N GLU A 32 10.97 12.62 11.53
CA GLU A 32 11.06 11.55 12.52
C GLU A 32 9.66 11.00 12.74
N LYS A 33 9.41 9.80 12.23
CA LYS A 33 8.15 9.10 12.35
C LYS A 33 8.03 8.54 13.76
N THR A 34 7.64 9.40 14.68
CA THR A 34 7.52 9.09 16.11
C THR A 34 6.18 8.47 16.48
N GLU A 35 5.27 8.31 15.51
CA GLU A 35 3.96 7.72 15.71
C GLU A 35 4.06 6.24 16.15
N GLN A 36 3.27 5.88 17.15
CA GLN A 36 3.11 4.50 17.58
C GLN A 36 2.10 3.80 16.66
N LEU A 37 2.53 2.72 16.02
CA LEU A 37 1.77 1.97 15.04
C LEU A 37 1.42 0.58 15.58
N ASP A 38 0.14 0.23 15.47
CA ASP A 38 -0.36 -1.13 15.68
C ASP A 38 -0.29 -1.90 14.36
N LEU A 39 0.57 -2.92 14.32
CA LEU A 39 0.79 -3.74 13.12
C LEU A 39 -0.45 -4.54 12.72
N ASN A 40 -1.25 -5.02 13.68
CA ASN A 40 -2.47 -5.76 13.38
C ASN A 40 -3.51 -4.84 12.77
N LEU A 41 -3.64 -3.62 13.30
CA LEU A 41 -4.54 -2.61 12.75
C LEU A 41 -4.11 -2.19 11.34
N LEU A 42 -2.81 -1.98 11.12
CA LEU A 42 -2.25 -1.65 9.81
C LEU A 42 -2.50 -2.76 8.79
N THR A 43 -2.25 -4.01 9.18
CA THR A 43 -2.47 -5.19 8.33
C THR A 43 -3.94 -5.31 7.92
N ASN A 44 -4.87 -5.22 8.88
CA ASN A 44 -6.30 -5.29 8.61
C ASN A 44 -6.77 -4.17 7.67
N ARG A 45 -6.32 -2.92 7.90
CA ARG A 45 -6.65 -1.79 7.03
C ARG A 45 -6.13 -2.00 5.62
N SER A 46 -4.91 -2.52 5.48
CA SER A 46 -4.28 -2.77 4.18
C SER A 46 -5.04 -3.84 3.39
N ILE A 47 -5.38 -4.96 4.03
CA ILE A 47 -6.20 -6.02 3.43
C ILE A 47 -7.55 -5.46 2.98
N ARG A 48 -8.18 -4.61 3.81
CA ARG A 48 -9.46 -3.99 3.46
C ARG A 48 -9.40 -3.22 2.14
N LEU A 49 -8.33 -2.47 1.90
CA LEU A 49 -8.16 -1.67 0.67
C LEU A 49 -8.15 -2.53 -0.61
N VAL A 50 -7.67 -3.77 -0.51
CA VAL A 50 -7.52 -4.69 -1.65
C VAL A 50 -8.54 -5.84 -1.65
N THR A 51 -9.55 -5.78 -0.78
CA THR A 51 -10.53 -6.87 -0.57
C THR A 51 -11.17 -7.35 -1.88
N ASN A 52 -11.54 -6.43 -2.78
CA ASN A 52 -12.18 -6.79 -4.04
C ASN A 52 -11.22 -7.56 -4.96
N GLN A 53 -9.95 -7.16 -5.01
CA GLN A 53 -8.95 -7.86 -5.79
C GLN A 53 -8.70 -9.27 -5.24
N ILE A 54 -8.59 -9.41 -3.93
CA ILE A 54 -8.44 -10.72 -3.26
C ILE A 54 -9.62 -11.62 -3.62
N LYS A 55 -10.86 -11.15 -3.41
CA LYS A 55 -12.08 -11.93 -3.68
C LYS A 55 -12.20 -12.39 -5.13
N ASN A 56 -11.74 -11.57 -6.07
CA ASN A 56 -11.77 -11.91 -7.50
C ASN A 56 -10.64 -12.88 -7.91
N SER A 57 -9.61 -13.03 -7.08
CA SER A 57 -8.42 -13.83 -7.41
C SER A 57 -8.38 -15.16 -6.65
N THR A 58 -8.91 -15.22 -5.42
CA THR A 58 -8.88 -16.40 -4.57
C THR A 58 -9.88 -16.31 -3.41
N ASN A 59 -10.32 -17.46 -2.92
CA ASN A 59 -11.08 -17.63 -1.69
C ASN A 59 -10.29 -18.39 -0.60
N HIS A 60 -8.96 -18.53 -0.76
CA HIS A 60 -8.10 -19.31 0.12
C HIS A 60 -7.11 -18.44 0.92
N LEU A 61 -7.42 -17.16 1.14
CA LEU A 61 -6.61 -16.31 2.00
C LEU A 61 -6.96 -16.55 3.47
N GLU A 62 -5.97 -16.95 4.25
CA GLU A 62 -6.03 -17.02 5.71
C GLU A 62 -5.06 -16.00 6.31
N VAL A 63 -5.51 -15.29 7.34
CA VAL A 63 -4.72 -14.24 8.00
C VAL A 63 -4.65 -14.57 9.49
N ASN A 64 -3.47 -14.99 9.93
CA ASN A 64 -3.20 -15.30 11.33
C ASN A 64 -2.39 -14.17 11.96
N LEU A 65 -3.04 -13.35 12.80
CA LEU A 65 -2.42 -12.24 13.50
C LEU A 65 -2.13 -12.63 14.95
N ALA A 66 -0.96 -12.25 15.46
CA ALA A 66 -0.61 -12.49 16.85
C ALA A 66 -1.47 -11.62 17.79
N ASN A 67 -1.91 -12.19 18.91
CA ASN A 67 -2.93 -11.57 19.78
C ASN A 67 -2.48 -10.27 20.49
N SER A 68 -1.18 -10.07 20.71
CA SER A 68 -0.68 -8.96 21.53
C SER A 68 0.71 -8.52 21.10
N LEU A 69 0.84 -8.09 19.85
CA LEU A 69 2.09 -7.49 19.37
C LEU A 69 2.32 -6.11 20.01
N PRO A 70 3.57 -5.77 20.36
CA PRO A 70 3.88 -4.42 20.78
C PRO A 70 3.69 -3.44 19.62
N ALA A 71 3.30 -2.20 19.93
CA ALA A 71 3.33 -1.12 18.96
C ALA A 71 4.78 -0.75 18.59
N PHE A 72 5.00 -0.26 17.38
CA PHE A 72 6.31 0.15 16.87
C PHE A 72 6.30 1.59 16.36
N LYS A 73 7.48 2.23 16.31
CA LYS A 73 7.64 3.57 15.72
C LYS A 73 7.87 3.47 14.22
N GLY A 74 7.17 4.31 13.45
CA GLY A 74 7.15 4.29 11.98
C GLY A 74 8.42 4.76 11.28
#